data_AF-A0A2U9ID43-F1
#
_entry.id   AF-A0A2U9ID43-F1
#
_cell.length_a   1.000
_cell.length_b   1.000
_cell.length_c   1.000
_cell.angle_alpha   90.00
_cell.angle_beta   90.00
_cell.angle_gamma   90.00
#
_symmetry.space_group_name_H-M   'P 1'
#
loop_
_entity.id
_entity.type
_entity.pdbx_description
1 polymer ?
#
loop_
_entity_poly.entity_id
_entity_poly.type
_entity_poly.pdbx_seq_one_letter_code
_entity_poly.pdbx_strand_id
1 'polypeptide(L)'
;MVRIKKSDGTYEDFNENKLYNSIIASGASPEIAHDIVEEVKKKLKEGMSTDEIRRVVLTKLKDLDPNATEAWKFYDRVAKGRITFEDGKAIVVDKGHLYLGKKVKEVNGKGLSSSEEVKDIIEELKDDLDYGISRATINARLYALFMAVLKTTHMQKDEKEKSIQLINNFREELGWKPYELKYPLT
;
A
#
# COMPACT_ATOMS: atom_id res chain seq x y z
N MET A 1 -15.69 0.70 25.07
CA MET A 1 -14.87 0.48 23.86
C MET A 1 -15.83 0.39 22.69
N VAL A 2 -15.50 1.03 21.56
CA VAL A 2 -16.36 1.01 20.37
C VAL A 2 -15.93 -0.17 19.49
N ARG A 3 -16.87 -1.03 19.08
CA ARG A 3 -16.56 -2.13 18.16
C ARG A 3 -16.78 -1.70 16.72
N ILE A 4 -15.87 -2.15 15.86
CA ILE A 4 -15.85 -1.83 14.43
C ILE A 4 -16.10 -3.10 13.62
N LYS A 5 -16.77 -2.95 12.47
CA LYS A 5 -17.09 -4.05 11.56
C LYS A 5 -15.97 -4.23 10.53
N LYS A 6 -15.35 -5.41 10.48
CA LYS A 6 -14.34 -5.78 9.49
C LYS A 6 -14.97 -6.12 8.14
N SER A 7 -14.13 -6.18 7.10
CA SER A 7 -14.55 -6.56 5.74
C SER A 7 -15.14 -7.97 5.63
N ASP A 8 -14.77 -8.88 6.53
CA ASP A 8 -15.34 -10.25 6.63
C ASP A 8 -16.67 -10.30 7.40
N GLY A 9 -17.17 -9.16 7.88
CA GLY A 9 -18.39 -9.04 8.67
C GLY A 9 -18.21 -9.26 10.17
N THR A 10 -17.03 -9.65 10.63
CA THR A 10 -16.73 -9.82 12.07
C THR A 10 -16.55 -8.48 12.78
N TYR A 11 -16.63 -8.47 14.11
CA TYR A 11 -16.48 -7.26 14.93
C TYR A 11 -15.25 -7.36 15.84
N GLU A 12 -14.44 -6.31 15.86
CA GLU A 12 -13.30 -6.16 16.77
C GLU A 12 -13.37 -4.82 17.52
N ASP A 13 -12.72 -4.70 18.67
CA ASP A 13 -12.57 -3.41 19.33
C ASP A 13 -11.69 -2.48 18.49
N PHE A 14 -12.08 -1.21 18.39
CA PHE A 14 -11.25 -0.21 17.75
C PHE A 14 -9.89 -0.13 18.47
N ASN A 15 -8.83 -0.33 17.70
CA ASN A 15 -7.46 -0.26 18.19
C ASN A 15 -6.76 0.95 17.58
N GLU A 16 -6.59 1.98 18.40
CA GLU A 16 -5.91 3.23 18.05
C GLU A 16 -4.47 2.99 17.57
N ASN A 17 -3.71 2.17 18.28
CA ASN A 17 -2.33 1.86 17.90
C ASN A 17 -2.24 1.16 16.54
N LYS A 18 -3.19 0.28 16.23
CA LYS A 18 -3.28 -0.39 14.92
C LYS A 18 -3.51 0.62 13.80
N LEU A 19 -4.38 1.60 14.02
CA LEU A 19 -4.63 2.66 13.06
C LEU A 19 -3.40 3.56 12.89
N TYR A 20 -2.84 4.06 14.00
CA TYR A 20 -1.64 4.89 14.03
C TYR A 20 -0.49 4.23 13.24
N ASN A 21 -0.17 2.98 13.57
CA ASN A 21 0.90 2.24 12.91
C ASN A 21 0.64 2.01 11.42
N SER A 22 -0.63 1.91 11.01
CA SER A 22 -0.97 1.80 9.58
C SER A 22 -0.70 3.11 8.84
N ILE A 23 -0.96 4.25 9.47
CA ILE A 23 -0.69 5.58 8.89
C ILE A 23 0.82 5.82 8.81
N ILE A 24 1.58 5.53 9.88
CA ILE A 24 3.05 5.58 9.87
C ILE A 24 3.64 4.67 8.77
N ALA A 25 3.10 3.46 8.61
CA ALA A 25 3.57 2.54 7.58
C ALA A 25 3.32 3.01 6.14
N SER A 26 2.48 4.05 5.94
CA SER A 26 2.31 4.70 4.64
C SER A 26 3.33 5.81 4.38
N GLY A 27 4.20 6.13 5.36
CA GLY A 27 5.23 7.15 5.25
C GLY A 27 4.88 8.50 5.88
N ALA A 28 3.69 8.63 6.48
CA ALA A 28 3.27 9.85 7.17
C ALA A 28 4.09 10.11 8.45
N SER A 29 4.20 11.38 8.85
CA SER A 29 4.88 11.76 10.10
C SER A 29 4.08 11.34 11.35
N PRO A 30 4.74 11.21 12.52
CA PRO A 30 4.07 10.99 13.80
C PRO A 30 2.96 12.01 14.12
N GLU A 31 3.18 13.29 13.83
CA GLU A 31 2.19 14.33 14.08
C GLU A 31 0.93 14.13 13.21
N ILE A 32 1.12 13.90 11.90
CA ILE A 32 0.01 13.64 10.97
C ILE A 32 -0.76 12.38 11.38
N ALA A 33 -0.06 11.32 11.77
CA ALA A 33 -0.69 10.08 12.21
C ALA A 33 -1.54 10.29 13.47
N HIS A 34 -1.04 11.05 14.45
CA HIS A 34 -1.78 11.39 15.67
C HIS A 34 -3.04 12.21 15.35
N ASP A 35 -2.92 13.25 14.52
CA ASP A 35 -4.05 14.11 14.15
C ASP A 35 -5.17 13.35 13.44
N ILE A 36 -4.80 12.43 12.52
CA ILE A 36 -5.77 11.60 11.81
C ILE A 36 -6.44 10.61 12.76
N VAL A 37 -5.70 10.01 13.69
CA VAL A 37 -6.26 9.11 14.71
C VAL A 37 -7.30 9.83 15.57
N GLU A 38 -6.99 11.04 16.05
CA GLU A 38 -7.91 11.85 16.84
C GLU A 38 -9.17 12.24 16.03
N GLU A 39 -9.00 12.57 14.75
CA GLU A 39 -10.14 12.83 13.86
C GLU A 39 -11.04 11.59 13.68
N VAL A 40 -10.44 10.40 13.54
CA VAL A 40 -11.20 9.15 13.46
C VAL A 40 -11.94 8.88 14.77
N LYS A 41 -11.29 9.08 15.93
CA LYS A 41 -11.91 8.90 17.26
C LYS A 41 -13.13 9.79 17.45
N LYS A 42 -13.08 11.05 17.01
CA LYS A 42 -14.23 11.98 17.06
C LYS A 42 -15.44 11.50 16.23
N LYS A 43 -15.21 10.70 15.19
CA LYS A 43 -16.25 10.19 14.27
C LYS A 43 -16.62 8.74 14.55
N LEU A 44 -15.96 8.10 15.51
CA LEU A 44 -16.09 6.69 15.79
C LEU A 44 -17.48 6.40 16.37
N LYS A 45 -18.16 5.40 15.81
CA LYS A 45 -19.50 4.96 16.23
C LYS A 45 -19.55 3.43 16.26
N GLU A 46 -20.42 2.88 17.09
CA GLU A 46 -20.60 1.43 17.18
C GLU A 46 -20.98 0.84 15.82
N GLY A 47 -20.28 -0.22 15.42
CA GLY A 47 -20.48 -0.90 14.15
C GLY A 47 -19.95 -0.15 12.92
N MET A 48 -19.21 0.95 13.10
CA MET A 48 -18.50 1.62 11.99
C MET A 48 -17.59 0.63 11.28
N SER A 49 -17.63 0.60 9.96
CA SER A 49 -16.86 -0.35 9.16
C SER A 49 -15.39 0.09 8.99
N THR A 50 -14.50 -0.88 8.76
CA THR A 50 -13.10 -0.59 8.44
C THR A 50 -12.95 0.26 7.17
N ASP A 51 -13.90 0.19 6.24
CA ASP A 51 -13.90 0.99 5.01
C ASP A 51 -14.39 2.42 5.24
N GLU A 52 -15.35 2.65 6.16
CA GLU A 52 -15.70 3.99 6.61
C GLU A 52 -14.51 4.66 7.32
N ILE A 53 -13.83 3.94 8.22
CA ILE A 53 -12.62 4.45 8.90
C ILE A 53 -11.54 4.78 7.88
N ARG A 54 -11.28 3.87 6.94
CA ARG A 54 -10.35 4.09 5.83
C ARG A 54 -10.70 5.36 5.04
N ARG A 55 -11.98 5.58 4.73
CA ARG A 55 -12.41 6.77 3.97
C ARG A 55 -12.07 8.05 4.72
N VAL A 56 -12.28 8.09 6.04
CA VAL A 56 -11.89 9.24 6.87
C VAL A 56 -10.38 9.45 6.82
N VAL A 57 -9.60 8.38 6.99
CA VAL A 57 -8.13 8.42 6.95
C VAL A 57 -7.63 8.95 5.60
N LEU A 58 -8.05 8.35 4.49
CA LEU A 58 -7.59 8.75 3.16
C LEU A 58 -8.02 10.17 2.79
N THR A 59 -9.18 10.62 3.25
CA THR A 59 -9.62 12.01 3.03
C THR A 59 -8.67 12.97 3.72
N LYS A 60 -8.37 12.73 5.01
CA LYS A 60 -7.46 13.60 5.76
C LYS A 60 -6.01 13.50 5.31
N LEU A 61 -5.56 12.29 5.02
CA LEU A 61 -4.20 12.05 4.54
C LEU A 61 -3.99 12.74 3.19
N LYS A 62 -5.00 12.78 2.30
CA LYS A 62 -4.88 13.49 1.02
C LYS A 62 -4.58 14.97 1.19
N ASP A 63 -5.18 15.59 2.20
CA ASP A 63 -5.01 17.02 2.47
C ASP A 63 -3.67 17.31 3.19
N LEU A 64 -3.23 16.42 4.07
CA LEU A 64 -2.06 16.62 4.93
C LEU A 64 -0.74 16.07 4.33
N ASP A 65 -0.82 14.91 3.67
CA ASP A 65 0.31 14.22 3.06
C ASP A 65 -0.15 13.43 1.81
N PRO A 66 -0.16 14.08 0.63
CA PRO A 66 -0.51 13.43 -0.62
C PRO A 66 0.37 12.21 -0.96
N ASN A 67 1.65 12.21 -0.55
CA ASN A 67 2.55 11.10 -0.86
C ASN A 67 2.23 9.86 0.00
N ALA A 68 1.95 10.06 1.29
CA ALA A 68 1.49 8.97 2.15
C ALA A 68 0.13 8.41 1.69
N THR A 69 -0.72 9.28 1.14
CA THR A 69 -2.00 8.86 0.51
C THR A 69 -1.75 7.94 -0.69
N GLU A 70 -0.83 8.32 -1.57
CA GLU A 70 -0.45 7.49 -2.73
C GLU A 70 0.15 6.16 -2.29
N ALA A 71 1.06 6.17 -1.32
CA ALA A 71 1.63 4.94 -0.76
C ALA A 71 0.56 4.01 -0.18
N TRP A 72 -0.41 4.55 0.57
CA TRP A 72 -1.50 3.76 1.13
C TRP A 72 -2.36 3.13 0.03
N LYS A 73 -2.79 3.90 -0.96
CA LYS A 73 -3.59 3.39 -2.09
C LYS A 73 -2.85 2.31 -2.86
N PHE A 74 -1.58 2.56 -3.16
CA PHE A 74 -0.74 1.61 -3.88
C PHE A 74 -0.57 0.31 -3.09
N TYR A 75 -0.27 0.39 -1.79
CA TYR A 75 -0.19 -0.78 -0.91
C TYR A 75 -1.49 -1.60 -0.94
N ASP A 76 -2.63 -0.93 -0.90
CA ASP A 76 -3.93 -1.61 -0.93
C ASP A 76 -4.24 -2.28 -2.26
N ARG A 77 -3.79 -1.70 -3.38
CA ARG A 77 -3.84 -2.34 -4.71
C ARG A 77 -2.99 -3.60 -4.72
N VAL A 78 -1.70 -3.50 -4.41
CA VAL A 78 -0.74 -4.60 -4.61
C VAL A 78 -0.85 -5.69 -3.55
N ALA A 79 -1.14 -5.33 -2.29
CA ALA A 79 -1.15 -6.28 -1.18
C ALA A 79 -2.54 -6.84 -0.85
N LYS A 80 -3.61 -6.09 -1.15
CA LYS A 80 -4.98 -6.47 -0.76
C LYS A 80 -5.91 -6.68 -1.94
N GLY A 81 -5.44 -6.44 -3.17
CA GLY A 81 -6.27 -6.51 -4.36
C GLY A 81 -7.47 -5.57 -4.31
N ARG A 82 -7.37 -4.42 -3.61
CA ARG A 82 -8.50 -3.49 -3.51
C ARG A 82 -8.59 -2.61 -4.76
N ILE A 83 -9.82 -2.42 -5.22
CA ILE A 83 -10.14 -1.49 -6.29
C ILE A 83 -9.91 -0.06 -5.82
N THR A 84 -8.96 0.62 -6.44
CA THR A 84 -8.70 2.05 -6.18
C THR A 84 -8.91 2.80 -7.49
N PHE A 85 -9.72 3.86 -7.46
CA PHE A 85 -10.00 4.70 -8.61
C PHE A 85 -9.18 5.98 -8.52
N GLU A 86 -8.33 6.24 -9.51
CA GLU A 86 -7.71 7.55 -9.72
C GLU A 86 -7.59 7.85 -11.21
N ASP A 87 -7.94 9.08 -11.59
CA ASP A 87 -7.77 9.68 -12.93
C ASP A 87 -8.27 8.82 -14.12
N GLY A 88 -9.48 8.28 -14.00
CA GLY A 88 -10.16 7.58 -15.10
C GLY A 88 -9.71 6.13 -15.31
N LYS A 89 -8.86 5.56 -14.45
CA LYS A 89 -8.49 4.14 -14.48
C LYS A 89 -9.12 3.40 -13.30
N ALA A 90 -10.02 2.47 -13.61
CA ALA A 90 -10.51 1.50 -12.65
C ALA A 90 -9.46 0.40 -12.47
N ILE A 91 -8.86 0.30 -11.27
CA ILE A 91 -8.06 -0.87 -10.93
C ILE A 91 -9.03 -1.96 -10.45
N VAL A 92 -9.61 -2.71 -11.37
CA VAL A 92 -10.46 -3.85 -11.01
C VAL A 92 -9.57 -5.02 -10.58
N VAL A 93 -9.87 -5.60 -9.43
CA VAL A 93 -9.54 -6.99 -9.11
C VAL A 93 -10.87 -7.69 -8.94
N ASP A 94 -11.41 -8.18 -10.05
CA ASP A 94 -12.28 -9.35 -10.00
C ASP A 94 -11.39 -10.54 -10.34
N LYS A 95 -11.69 -11.67 -9.70
CA LYS A 95 -10.87 -12.90 -9.68
C LYS A 95 -10.06 -13.11 -10.97
N GLY A 96 -8.73 -13.01 -10.86
CA GLY A 96 -7.79 -13.43 -11.92
C GLY A 96 -7.33 -12.34 -12.89
N HIS A 97 -7.88 -11.11 -12.86
CA HIS A 97 -7.44 -10.06 -13.77
C HIS A 97 -7.13 -8.76 -13.02
N LEU A 98 -5.85 -8.39 -12.99
CA LEU A 98 -5.38 -7.12 -12.45
C LEU A 98 -5.34 -6.10 -13.60
N TYR A 99 -6.22 -5.09 -13.55
CA TYR A 99 -6.19 -4.00 -14.51
C TYR A 99 -5.05 -3.03 -14.17
N LEU A 100 -3.95 -3.14 -14.93
CA LEU A 100 -2.69 -2.40 -14.80
C LEU A 100 -2.50 -1.40 -15.96
N GLY A 101 -3.44 -0.46 -16.14
CA GLY A 101 -3.38 0.47 -17.28
C GLY A 101 -3.48 -0.23 -18.64
N LYS A 102 -2.51 -0.02 -19.54
CA LYS A 102 -2.53 -0.48 -20.96
C LYS A 102 -2.33 -2.00 -21.13
N LYS A 103 -1.87 -2.72 -20.11
CA LYS A 103 -1.62 -4.16 -20.18
C LYS A 103 -2.44 -4.87 -19.10
N VAL A 104 -3.35 -5.74 -19.54
CA VAL A 104 -3.99 -6.72 -18.64
C VAL A 104 -2.99 -7.85 -18.48
N LYS A 105 -2.57 -8.14 -17.24
CA LYS A 105 -1.78 -9.34 -16.94
C LYS A 105 -2.62 -10.31 -16.12
N GLU A 106 -2.59 -11.59 -16.51
CA GLU A 106 -3.15 -12.67 -15.71
C GLU A 106 -2.30 -12.83 -14.46
N VAL A 107 -2.88 -12.52 -13.31
CA VAL A 107 -2.26 -12.79 -12.01
C VAL A 107 -2.77 -14.16 -11.58
N ASN A 108 -1.99 -15.20 -11.84
CA ASN A 108 -2.26 -16.53 -11.29
C ASN A 108 -1.90 -16.54 -9.80
N GLY A 109 -2.80 -16.09 -8.92
CA GLY A 109 -2.61 -16.19 -7.46
C GLY A 109 -3.13 -15.00 -6.64
N LYS A 110 -2.67 -14.91 -5.39
CA LYS A 110 -3.07 -13.87 -4.42
C LYS A 110 -2.35 -12.51 -4.59
N GLY A 111 -1.58 -12.34 -5.68
CA GLY A 111 -0.71 -11.19 -5.93
C GLY A 111 0.55 -11.18 -5.06
N LEU A 112 1.65 -10.64 -5.57
CA LEU A 112 2.98 -10.64 -4.94
C LEU A 112 3.40 -12.04 -4.46
N SER A 113 3.27 -13.04 -5.34
CA SER A 113 3.69 -14.41 -5.04
C SER A 113 5.09 -14.76 -5.55
N SER A 114 5.61 -13.97 -6.48
CA SER A 114 6.94 -14.13 -7.07
C SER A 114 7.66 -12.79 -7.30
N SER A 115 8.98 -12.87 -7.46
CA SER A 115 9.84 -11.74 -7.83
C SER A 115 9.59 -11.24 -9.26
N GLU A 116 9.06 -12.06 -10.16
CA GLU A 116 8.68 -11.63 -11.50
C GLU A 116 7.47 -10.66 -11.45
N GLU A 117 6.49 -10.91 -10.57
CA GLU A 117 5.40 -9.95 -10.34
C GLU A 117 5.92 -8.61 -9.79
N VAL A 118 6.95 -8.64 -8.94
CA VAL A 118 7.57 -7.41 -8.40
C VAL A 118 8.34 -6.65 -9.49
N LYS A 119 9.07 -7.38 -10.34
CA LYS A 119 9.76 -6.81 -11.50
C LYS A 119 8.77 -6.14 -12.45
N ASP A 120 7.64 -6.79 -12.73
CA ASP A 120 6.56 -6.23 -13.54
C ASP A 120 6.03 -4.91 -12.98
N ILE A 121 5.84 -4.83 -11.66
CA ILE A 121 5.42 -3.60 -10.98
C ILE A 121 6.50 -2.51 -11.09
N ILE A 122 7.79 -2.88 -10.99
CA ILE A 122 8.90 -1.92 -11.15
C ILE A 122 8.93 -1.35 -12.57
N GLU A 123 8.72 -2.15 -13.60
CA GLU A 123 8.64 -1.67 -14.98
C GLU A 123 7.45 -0.70 -15.18
N GLU A 124 6.30 -0.93 -14.52
CA GLU A 124 5.18 0.05 -14.52
C GLU A 124 5.60 1.37 -13.84
N LEU A 125 6.36 1.31 -12.75
CA LEU A 125 6.86 2.52 -12.07
C LEU A 125 7.90 3.29 -12.89
N LYS A 126 8.69 2.59 -13.73
CA LYS A 126 9.57 3.22 -14.73
C LYS A 126 8.75 3.93 -15.80
N ASP A 127 7.76 3.25 -16.37
CA ASP A 127 6.83 3.85 -17.33
C ASP A 127 6.14 5.10 -16.73
N ASP A 128 5.60 5.00 -15.51
CA ASP A 128 4.97 6.12 -14.81
C ASP A 128 5.90 7.32 -14.67
N LEU A 129 7.17 7.09 -14.32
CA LEU A 129 8.18 8.13 -14.22
C LEU A 129 8.43 8.81 -15.58
N ASP A 130 8.53 8.02 -16.66
CA ASP A 130 8.71 8.52 -18.03
C ASP A 130 7.50 9.32 -18.52
N TYR A 131 6.29 8.96 -18.08
CA TYR A 131 5.06 9.71 -18.35
C TYR A 131 4.88 10.94 -17.44
N GLY A 132 5.86 11.28 -16.61
CA GLY A 132 5.90 12.51 -15.84
C GLY A 132 5.30 12.43 -14.42
N ILE A 133 5.07 11.22 -13.89
CA ILE A 133 4.75 11.06 -12.48
C ILE A 133 5.95 11.51 -11.64
N SER A 134 5.69 12.26 -10.56
CA SER A 134 6.76 12.86 -9.78
C SER A 134 7.65 11.80 -9.11
N ARG A 135 8.96 12.08 -9.00
CA ARG A 135 9.91 11.23 -8.26
C ARG A 135 9.50 10.99 -6.81
N ALA A 136 8.83 11.94 -6.18
CA ALA A 136 8.30 11.78 -4.82
C ALA A 136 7.19 10.71 -4.77
N THR A 137 6.26 10.75 -5.74
CA THR A 137 5.20 9.74 -5.88
C THR A 137 5.78 8.36 -6.19
N ILE A 138 6.77 8.26 -7.08
CA ILE A 138 7.45 6.99 -7.38
C ILE A 138 8.15 6.43 -6.12
N ASN A 139 8.83 7.28 -5.35
CA ASN A 139 9.45 6.86 -4.09
C ASN A 139 8.40 6.33 -3.09
N ALA A 140 7.25 6.99 -2.98
CA ALA A 140 6.15 6.56 -2.12
C ALA A 140 5.57 5.20 -2.55
N ARG A 141 5.36 4.99 -3.86
CA ARG A 141 4.89 3.71 -4.43
C ARG A 141 5.92 2.59 -4.22
N LEU A 142 7.21 2.86 -4.41
CA LEU A 142 8.27 1.90 -4.14
C LEU A 142 8.36 1.50 -2.67
N TYR A 143 8.19 2.45 -1.75
CA TYR A 143 8.13 2.15 -0.33
C TYR A 143 6.95 1.22 -0.01
N ALA A 144 5.78 1.51 -0.57
CA ALA A 144 4.60 0.66 -0.42
C ALA A 144 4.81 -0.76 -0.99
N LEU A 145 5.45 -0.88 -2.16
CA LEU A 145 5.82 -2.17 -2.75
C LEU A 145 6.76 -2.96 -1.83
N PHE A 146 7.82 -2.32 -1.32
CA PHE A 146 8.75 -2.92 -0.37
C PHE A 146 8.03 -3.44 0.88
N MET A 147 7.17 -2.61 1.48
CA MET A 147 6.39 -3.02 2.65
C MET A 147 5.41 -4.16 2.34
N ALA A 148 4.89 -4.25 1.11
CA ALA A 148 4.04 -5.36 0.68
C ALA A 148 4.81 -6.66 0.54
N VAL A 149 6.01 -6.62 -0.05
CA VAL A 149 6.94 -7.77 -0.17
C VAL A 149 7.34 -8.29 1.21
N LEU A 150 7.62 -7.41 2.18
CA LEU A 150 7.96 -7.83 3.54
C LEU A 150 6.82 -8.57 4.24
N LYS A 151 5.58 -8.09 4.04
CA LYS A 151 4.40 -8.57 4.77
C LYS A 151 3.68 -9.74 4.13
N THR A 152 3.89 -10.00 2.83
CA THR A 152 3.19 -11.10 2.14
C THR A 152 3.58 -12.46 2.75
N THR A 153 2.58 -13.30 2.96
CA THR A 153 2.74 -14.70 3.39
C THR A 153 2.66 -15.67 2.20
N HIS A 154 2.54 -15.14 0.98
CA HIS A 154 2.37 -15.90 -0.25
C HIS A 154 3.64 -16.01 -1.09
N MET A 155 4.75 -15.47 -0.58
CA MET A 155 6.05 -15.44 -1.23
C MET A 155 7.07 -16.18 -0.37
N GLN A 156 7.85 -17.07 -0.97
CA GLN A 156 8.95 -17.76 -0.30
C GLN A 156 10.09 -16.79 0.02
N LYS A 157 10.93 -17.15 0.99
CA LYS A 157 12.02 -16.29 1.47
C LYS A 157 12.98 -15.85 0.36
N ASP A 158 13.38 -16.78 -0.51
CA ASP A 158 14.29 -16.49 -1.63
C ASP A 158 13.65 -15.54 -2.65
N GLU A 159 12.35 -15.70 -2.93
CA GLU A 159 11.58 -14.79 -3.77
C GLU A 159 11.44 -13.39 -3.14
N LYS A 160 11.31 -13.30 -1.81
CA LYS A 160 11.34 -12.01 -1.09
C LYS A 160 12.70 -11.34 -1.22
N GLU A 161 13.79 -12.09 -1.04
CA GLU A 161 15.16 -11.58 -1.19
C GLU A 161 15.40 -11.02 -2.60
N LYS A 162 15.03 -11.79 -3.64
CA LYS A 162 15.08 -11.33 -5.04
C LYS A 162 14.24 -10.08 -5.27
N SER A 163 13.02 -10.06 -4.74
CA SER A 163 12.11 -8.91 -4.86
C SER A 163 12.68 -7.65 -4.22
N ILE A 164 13.28 -7.76 -3.03
CA ILE A 164 13.92 -6.63 -2.34
C ILE A 164 15.15 -6.16 -3.13
N GLN A 165 15.94 -7.07 -3.68
CA GLN A 165 17.08 -6.72 -4.54
C GLN A 165 16.61 -5.94 -5.78
N LEU A 166 15.54 -6.38 -6.45
CA LEU A 166 14.97 -5.66 -7.59
C LEU A 166 14.53 -4.25 -7.22
N ILE A 167 13.83 -4.09 -6.09
CA ILE A 167 13.40 -2.78 -5.58
C ILE A 167 14.61 -1.89 -5.29
N ASN A 168 15.64 -2.43 -4.63
CA ASN A 168 16.84 -1.67 -4.27
C ASN A 168 17.66 -1.27 -5.50
N ASN A 169 17.81 -2.15 -6.49
CA ASN A 169 18.46 -1.81 -7.76
C ASN A 169 17.76 -0.61 -8.42
N PHE A 170 16.44 -0.62 -8.51
CA PHE A 170 15.69 0.50 -9.10
C PHE A 170 15.83 1.79 -8.27
N ARG A 171 15.92 1.69 -6.94
CA ARG A 171 16.21 2.86 -6.09
C ARG A 171 17.59 3.44 -6.39
N GLU A 172 18.60 2.59 -6.54
CA GLU A 172 19.96 3.01 -6.85
C GLU A 172 20.06 3.64 -8.25
N GLU A 173 19.35 3.10 -9.25
CA GLU A 173 19.19 3.71 -10.58
C GLU A 173 18.64 5.14 -10.47
N LEU A 174 17.73 5.39 -9.53
CA LEU A 174 17.17 6.70 -9.21
C LEU A 174 18.02 7.49 -8.21
N GLY A 175 19.23 7.06 -7.87
CA GLY A 175 20.13 7.76 -6.95
C GLY A 175 19.65 7.81 -5.49
N TRP A 176 18.76 6.91 -5.09
CA TRP A 176 18.28 6.76 -3.71
C TRP A 176 19.04 5.65 -2.98
N LYS A 177 19.14 5.79 -1.66
CA LYS A 177 19.71 4.74 -0.81
C LYS A 177 18.83 3.48 -0.84
N PRO A 178 19.42 2.27 -0.88
CA PRO A 178 18.70 1.02 -0.68
C PRO A 178 17.88 1.02 0.61
N TYR A 179 16.80 0.25 0.62
CA TYR A 179 16.10 -0.08 1.85
C TYR A 179 16.87 -1.16 2.63
N GLU A 180 16.93 -0.96 3.95
CA GLU A 180 17.56 -1.90 4.88
C GLU A 180 16.49 -2.70 5.63
N LEU A 181 16.77 -3.99 5.83
CA LEU A 181 15.93 -4.85 6.64
C LEU A 181 16.18 -4.59 8.13
N LYS A 182 15.11 -4.24 8.85
CA LYS A 182 15.15 -4.13 10.32
C LYS A 182 15.18 -5.50 11.01
N TYR A 183 14.61 -6.51 10.37
CA TYR A 183 14.49 -7.87 10.89
C TYR A 183 14.73 -8.89 9.77
N PRO A 184 15.19 -10.11 10.08
CA PRO A 184 15.33 -11.18 9.09
C PRO A 184 14.00 -11.50 8.40
N LEU A 185 14.08 -11.91 7.13
CA LEU A 185 12.91 -12.36 6.37
C LEU A 185 12.42 -13.72 6.86
N THR A 186 11.11 -13.83 7.01
CA THR A 186 10.36 -15.05 7.30
C THR A 186 9.81 -15.68 6.03
#